data_AF-A0A952T6C0-F1
#
_entry.id   AF-A0A952T6C0-F1
#
_cell.length_a   1.000
_cell.length_b   1.000
_cell.length_c   1.000
_cell.angle_alpha   90.00
_cell.angle_beta   90.00
_cell.angle_gamma   90.00
#
_symmetry.space_group_name_H-M   'P 1'
#
loop_
_entity.id
_entity.type
_entity.pdbx_description
1 polymer ?
#
loop_
_entity_poly.entity_id
_entity_poly.type
_entity_poly.pdbx_seq_one_letter_code
_entity_poly.pdbx_strand_id
1 'polypeptide(L)'
;MIKTLTSVGNSKAVILPSEMVKKYKLEKVVIEETDDGILIRSAVQNTNFQKAIEKLRKNKAALYKRIESQANDPETINFYAKSANNFSDVDLDILEE
;
A
#
# COMPACT_ATOMS: atom_id res chain seq x y z
N MET A 1 -17.53 20.66 6.96
CA MET A 1 -18.96 20.76 6.56
C MET A 1 -19.74 19.76 7.40
N ILE A 2 -20.75 20.19 8.14
CA ILE A 2 -21.58 19.30 8.96
C ILE A 2 -22.80 18.89 8.13
N LYS A 3 -23.14 17.61 8.10
CA LYS A 3 -24.30 17.05 7.40
C LYS A 3 -25.09 16.17 8.37
N THR A 4 -26.42 16.22 8.27
CA THR A 4 -27.31 15.40 9.09
C THR A 4 -27.66 14.11 8.37
N LEU A 5 -27.80 13.01 9.13
CA LEU A 5 -28.32 11.75 8.62
C LEU A 5 -29.80 11.92 8.27
N THR A 6 -30.16 11.47 7.07
CA THR A 6 -31.54 11.42 6.60
C THR A 6 -32.00 9.96 6.48
N SER A 7 -33.32 9.76 6.47
CA SER A 7 -33.92 8.45 6.22
C SER A 7 -34.30 8.34 4.75
N VAL A 8 -33.90 7.24 4.10
CA VAL A 8 -34.31 6.88 2.74
C VAL A 8 -34.93 5.49 2.83
N GLY A 9 -36.27 5.43 2.78
CA GLY A 9 -37.01 4.21 3.12
C GLY A 9 -36.69 3.76 4.56
N ASN A 10 -36.31 2.49 4.71
CA ASN A 10 -35.91 1.91 6.00
C ASN A 10 -34.41 2.07 6.32
N SER A 11 -33.66 2.82 5.51
CA SER A 11 -32.21 2.99 5.64
C SER A 11 -31.83 4.42 6.05
N LYS A 12 -30.65 4.58 6.66
CA LYS A 12 -30.03 5.89 6.90
C LYS A 12 -29.08 6.24 5.75
N ALA A 13 -29.03 7.52 5.39
CA ALA A 13 -28.18 8.03 4.33
C ALA A 13 -27.59 9.40 4.68
N VAL A 14 -26.43 9.71 4.08
CA VAL A 14 -25.80 11.03 4.09
C VAL A 14 -25.82 11.57 2.66
N ILE A 15 -26.33 12.78 2.46
CA ILE A 15 -26.36 13.42 1.14
C ILE A 15 -25.07 14.19 0.90
N LEU A 16 -24.30 13.73 -0.09
CA LEU A 16 -23.07 14.39 -0.54
C LEU A 16 -23.35 15.37 -1.68
N PRO A 17 -22.69 16.55 -1.71
CA PRO A 17 -22.74 17.45 -2.85
C PRO A 17 -22.27 16.76 -4.14
N SER A 18 -22.96 17.03 -5.26
CA SER A 18 -22.64 16.42 -6.56
C SER A 18 -21.22 16.73 -7.03
N GLU A 19 -20.68 17.89 -6.67
CA GLU A 19 -19.30 18.29 -6.95
C GLU A 19 -18.28 17.36 -6.28
N MET A 20 -18.53 16.94 -5.03
CA MET A 20 -17.65 16.00 -4.33
C MET A 20 -17.69 14.61 -4.98
N VAL A 21 -18.88 14.15 -5.35
CA VAL A 21 -19.05 12.85 -6.02
C VAL A 21 -18.25 12.82 -7.33
N LYS A 22 -18.31 13.90 -8.12
CA LYS A 22 -17.53 14.03 -9.37
C LYS A 22 -16.03 14.13 -9.11
N LYS A 23 -15.61 15.02 -8.20
CA LYS A 23 -14.18 15.26 -7.90
C LYS A 23 -13.47 14.00 -7.42
N TYR A 24 -14.12 13.22 -6.57
CA TYR A 24 -13.54 12.01 -5.97
C TYR A 24 -14.00 10.70 -6.64
N LYS A 25 -14.76 10.78 -7.75
CA LYS A 25 -15.26 9.62 -8.51
C LYS A 25 -15.97 8.60 -7.62
N LEU A 26 -16.92 9.06 -6.79
CA LEU A 26 -17.63 8.27 -5.79
C LEU A 26 -18.89 7.56 -6.35
N GLU A 27 -18.88 7.18 -7.62
CA GLU A 27 -19.99 6.44 -8.27
C GLU A 27 -20.20 5.05 -7.67
N LYS A 28 -19.10 4.42 -7.25
CA LYS A 28 -19.07 3.19 -6.47
C LYS A 28 -18.08 3.40 -5.33
N VAL A 29 -18.47 3.06 -4.11
CA VAL A 29 -17.66 3.34 -2.92
C VAL A 29 -17.42 2.10 -2.07
N VAL A 30 -16.30 2.11 -1.35
CA VAL A 30 -16.03 1.22 -0.22
C VAL A 30 -16.18 2.06 1.04
N ILE A 31 -16.90 1.52 2.02
CA ILE A 31 -17.13 2.13 3.32
C ILE A 31 -16.37 1.29 4.35
N GLU A 32 -15.49 1.94 5.10
CA GLU A 32 -14.67 1.31 6.15
C GLU A 32 -14.88 2.04 7.47
N GLU A 33 -14.95 1.26 8.55
CA GLU A 33 -14.95 1.78 9.91
C GLU A 33 -13.50 1.94 10.39
N THR A 34 -13.21 3.10 10.96
CA THR A 34 -11.92 3.48 11.53
C THR A 34 -12.15 4.06 12.92
N ASP A 35 -11.11 4.15 13.73
CA ASP A 35 -11.20 4.69 15.10
C ASP A 35 -11.79 6.11 15.15
N ASP A 36 -11.57 6.89 14.08
CA ASP A 36 -12.04 8.28 13.95
C ASP A 36 -13.38 8.42 13.20
N GLY A 37 -14.02 7.29 12.83
CA GLY A 37 -15.33 7.27 12.18
C GLY A 37 -15.35 6.49 10.85
N ILE A 38 -16.16 6.96 9.90
CA ILE A 38 -16.44 6.24 8.66
C ILE A 38 -15.62 6.83 7.50
N LEU A 39 -14.75 6.01 6.92
CA LEU A 39 -14.00 6.35 5.72
C LEU A 39 -14.77 5.91 4.46
N ILE A 40 -15.09 6.86 3.58
CA ILE A 40 -15.73 6.60 2.29
C ILE A 40 -14.71 6.86 1.19
N ARG A 41 -14.37 5.83 0.41
CA ARG A 41 -13.41 5.91 -0.69
C ARG A 41 -13.99 5.35 -1.99
N SER A 42 -13.53 5.85 -3.13
CA SER A 42 -13.92 5.28 -4.43
C SER A 42 -13.49 3.81 -4.52
N ALA A 43 -14.43 2.96 -4.93
CA ALA A 43 -14.17 1.55 -5.25
C ALA A 43 -13.54 1.37 -6.64
N VAL A 44 -13.38 2.45 -7.41
CA VAL A 44 -12.80 2.39 -8.75
C VAL A 44 -11.28 2.21 -8.63
N GLN A 45 -10.82 0.96 -8.65
CA GLN A 45 -9.40 0.57 -8.55
C GLN A 45 -8.62 0.75 -9.86
N ASN A 46 -8.81 1.85 -10.57
CA ASN A 46 -8.22 2.04 -11.90
C ASN A 46 -7.19 3.17 -11.99
N THR A 47 -6.76 3.73 -10.86
CA THR A 47 -5.67 4.71 -10.90
C THR A 47 -4.35 4.00 -11.26
N ASN A 48 -3.55 4.62 -12.14
CA ASN A 48 -2.23 4.11 -12.52
C ASN A 48 -1.35 3.87 -11.28
N PHE A 49 -1.51 4.69 -10.25
CA PHE A 49 -0.81 4.57 -8.98
C PHE A 49 -1.18 3.30 -8.21
N GLN A 50 -2.47 2.99 -8.07
CA GLN A 50 -2.89 1.75 -7.41
C GLN A 50 -2.42 0.50 -8.17
N LYS A 51 -2.50 0.52 -9.50
CA LYS A 51 -1.95 -0.55 -10.35
C LYS A 51 -0.43 -0.71 -10.18
N ALA A 52 0.30 0.40 -10.09
CA ALA A 52 1.73 0.40 -9.85
C ALA A 52 2.08 -0.14 -8.45
N ILE A 53 1.33 0.25 -7.42
CA ILE A 53 1.48 -0.28 -6.05
C ILE A 53 1.22 -1.78 -6.01
N GLU A 54 0.15 -2.27 -6.65
CA GLU A 54 -0.12 -3.70 -6.68
C GLU A 54 0.96 -4.49 -7.40
N LYS A 55 1.45 -3.98 -8.54
CA LYS A 55 2.58 -4.57 -9.26
C LYS A 55 3.82 -4.60 -8.37
N LEU A 56 4.09 -3.52 -7.64
CA LEU A 56 5.22 -3.43 -6.73
C LEU A 56 5.08 -4.39 -5.55
N ARG A 57 3.89 -4.54 -4.94
CA ARG A 57 3.63 -5.52 -3.88
C ARG A 57 3.83 -6.95 -4.34
N LYS A 58 3.31 -7.31 -5.52
CA LYS A 58 3.50 -8.65 -6.11
C LYS A 58 4.98 -8.94 -6.38
N ASN A 59 5.69 -7.98 -6.95
CA ASN A 59 7.13 -8.10 -7.21
C ASN A 59 7.96 -8.14 -5.92
N LYS A 60 7.56 -7.39 -4.88
CA LYS A 60 8.21 -7.41 -3.57
C LYS A 60 8.17 -8.83 -2.99
N ALA A 61 7.01 -9.45 -2.90
CA ALA A 61 6.90 -10.81 -2.36
C ALA A 61 7.76 -11.82 -3.13
N ALA A 62 7.78 -11.75 -4.46
CA ALA A 62 8.62 -12.60 -5.30
C ALA A 62 10.12 -12.35 -5.08
N LEU A 63 10.53 -11.08 -4.98
CA LEU A 63 11.92 -10.70 -4.76
C LEU A 63 12.42 -11.17 -3.39
N TYR A 64 11.66 -10.92 -2.33
CA TYR A 64 12.04 -11.36 -0.97
C TYR A 64 12.12 -12.88 -0.88
N LYS A 65 11.20 -13.61 -1.51
CA LYS A 65 11.26 -15.07 -1.57
C LYS A 65 12.50 -15.57 -2.32
N ARG A 66 12.90 -14.87 -3.38
CA ARG A 66 14.13 -15.18 -4.12
C ARG A 66 15.38 -14.91 -3.26
N ILE A 67 15.44 -13.76 -2.59
CA ILE A 67 16.55 -13.42 -1.69
C ILE A 67 16.66 -14.46 -0.57
N GLU A 68 15.54 -14.86 0.03
CA GLU A 68 15.50 -15.90 1.06
C GLU A 68 16.02 -17.25 0.52
N SER A 69 15.62 -17.64 -0.70
CA SER A 69 16.13 -18.88 -1.31
C SER A 69 17.64 -18.82 -1.58
N GLN A 70 18.17 -17.66 -1.97
CA GLN A 70 19.59 -17.46 -2.21
C GLN A 70 20.38 -17.39 -0.90
N ALA A 71 19.84 -16.78 0.14
CA ALA A 71 20.49 -16.73 1.46
C ALA A 71 20.63 -18.12 2.09
N ASN A 72 19.69 -19.03 1.80
CA ASN A 72 19.71 -20.41 2.28
C ASN A 72 20.51 -21.36 1.38
N ASP A 73 21.05 -20.88 0.25
CA ASP A 73 21.85 -21.69 -0.65
C ASP A 73 23.23 -22.01 -0.02
N PRO A 74 23.65 -23.29 0.04
CA PRO A 74 24.90 -23.67 0.69
C PRO A 74 26.15 -23.01 0.11
N GLU A 75 26.21 -22.77 -1.21
CA GLU A 75 27.34 -22.08 -1.82
C GLU A 75 27.40 -20.61 -1.37
N THR A 76 26.23 -19.96 -1.31
CA THR A 76 26.09 -18.59 -0.82
C THR A 76 26.51 -18.47 0.65
N ILE A 77 26.06 -19.39 1.51
CA ILE A 77 26.47 -19.44 2.93
C ILE A 77 28.00 -19.62 3.03
N ASN A 78 28.57 -20.57 2.30
CA ASN A 78 30.00 -20.84 2.32
C ASN A 78 30.84 -19.67 1.78
N PHE A 79 30.31 -18.92 0.81
CA PHE A 79 30.96 -17.75 0.25
C PHE A 79 31.10 -16.63 1.30
N TYR A 80 30.00 -16.29 2.00
CA TYR A 80 29.99 -15.23 3.02
C TYR A 80 30.52 -15.69 4.40
N ALA A 81 30.68 -16.98 4.64
CA ALA A 81 31.38 -17.49 5.83
C ALA A 81 32.87 -17.12 5.86
N LYS A 82 33.45 -16.75 4.71
CA LYS A 82 34.83 -16.24 4.63
C LYS A 82 34.84 -14.78 5.10
N SER A 83 35.62 -14.48 6.15
CA SER A 83 35.74 -13.13 6.71
C SER A 83 36.19 -12.06 5.71
N ALA A 84 36.87 -12.45 4.63
CA ALA A 84 37.27 -11.56 3.54
C ALA A 84 36.09 -11.11 2.65
N ASN A 85 34.96 -11.82 2.68
CA ASN A 85 33.76 -11.51 1.90
C ASN A 85 32.70 -10.88 2.80
N ASN A 86 33.03 -9.75 3.42
CA ASN A 86 32.13 -9.00 4.28
C ASN A 86 31.83 -7.63 3.66
N PHE A 87 30.95 -6.87 4.31
CA PHE A 87 30.55 -5.54 3.84
C PHE A 87 31.31 -4.40 4.53
N SER A 88 32.47 -4.66 5.15
CA SER A 88 33.20 -3.58 5.86
C SER A 88 33.79 -2.52 4.94
N ASP A 89 33.92 -2.80 3.65
CA ASP A 89 34.35 -1.82 2.63
C ASP A 89 33.16 -1.10 1.97
N VAL A 90 31.93 -1.43 2.36
CA VAL A 90 30.74 -0.72 1.90
C VAL A 90 30.49 0.44 2.84
N ASP A 91 30.76 1.64 2.36
CA ASP A 91 30.46 2.89 3.06
C ASP A 91 28.93 3.01 3.20
N LEU A 92 28.44 2.81 4.43
CA LEU A 92 27.02 2.90 4.77
C LEU A 92 26.61 4.33 5.13
N ASP A 93 27.56 5.26 5.16
CA ASP A 93 27.31 6.68 5.30
C ASP A 93 26.65 7.19 4.01
N ILE A 94 25.32 7.01 3.95
CA ILE A 94 24.48 7.77 3.03
C ILE A 94 24.68 9.24 3.44
N LEU A 95 25.43 9.99 2.63
CA LEU A 95 25.71 11.42 2.82
C LEU A 95 24.47 12.15 3.36
N GLU A 96 24.46 12.42 4.67
CA GLU A 96 23.55 13.39 5.28
C GLU A 96 24.13 14.78 5.00
N GLU A 97 23.71 15.39 3.89
CA GLU A 97 23.75 16.86 3.69
C GLU A 97 22.32 17.41 3.55
#